data_AF-A0A0C3FLT6-F1
#
_entry.id   AF-A0A0C3FLT6-F1
#
_cell.length_a   1.000
_cell.length_b   1.000
_cell.length_c   1.000
_cell.angle_alpha   90.00
_cell.angle_beta   90.00
_cell.angle_gamma   90.00
#
_symmetry.space_group_name_H-M   'P 1'
#
loop_
_entity.id
_entity.type
_entity.pdbx_description
1 polymer ?
#
loop_
_entity_poly.entity_id
_entity_poly.type
_entity_poly.pdbx_seq_one_letter_code
_entity_poly.pdbx_strand_id
1 'polypeptide(L)'
;MFIFTRLIRSFIPLQQSTPPLAAPIKSRAIEVDTPYNCPNINCKTYVPHMYHDYRMRAPPPPNIPIVYLRRFNTTTSPFPHLNCWEVVGTPLSTLQREHVVYTNHYGLVQLRGRAVEQEKDGWKMFQCLDKEEEVVAEIVVRCNPSAEILVEDPTRAATDGNTGRFNAKAHQPLPPHISNTP
;
A
#
# COMPACT_ATOMS: atom_id res chain seq x y z
N MET A 1 -48.67 -46.40 13.89
CA MET A 1 -48.83 -45.19 14.72
C MET A 1 -47.47 -44.87 15.31
N PHE A 2 -46.72 -43.93 14.71
CA PHE A 2 -45.34 -43.62 15.09
C PHE A 2 -45.30 -42.34 15.92
N ILE A 3 -44.77 -42.45 17.14
CA ILE A 3 -44.65 -41.34 18.08
C ILE A 3 -43.33 -40.63 17.79
N PHE A 4 -43.39 -39.43 17.20
CA PHE A 4 -42.25 -38.54 17.03
C PHE A 4 -42.00 -37.78 18.33
N THR A 5 -41.00 -38.20 19.10
CA THR A 5 -40.52 -37.49 20.27
C THR A 5 -39.64 -36.31 19.80
N ARG A 6 -40.19 -35.09 19.84
CA ARG A 6 -39.43 -33.86 19.55
C ARG A 6 -38.46 -33.57 20.69
N LEU A 7 -37.17 -33.74 20.43
CA LEU A 7 -36.09 -33.25 21.29
C LEU A 7 -36.00 -31.73 21.16
N ILE A 8 -36.48 -31.03 22.19
CA ILE A 8 -36.34 -29.57 22.34
C ILE A 8 -34.89 -29.32 22.79
N ARG A 9 -34.03 -28.90 21.87
CA ARG A 9 -32.69 -28.39 22.21
C ARG A 9 -32.83 -27.00 22.81
N SER A 10 -32.67 -26.92 24.12
CA SER A 10 -32.56 -25.66 24.86
C SER A 10 -31.35 -24.89 24.36
N PHE A 11 -31.59 -23.74 23.71
CA PHE A 11 -30.55 -22.77 23.38
C PHE A 11 -30.05 -22.16 24.70
N ILE A 12 -28.82 -22.48 25.09
CA ILE A 12 -28.11 -21.77 26.15
C ILE A 12 -27.58 -20.48 25.51
N PRO A 13 -28.04 -19.28 25.90
CA PRO A 13 -27.45 -18.05 25.43
C PRO A 13 -26.01 -17.98 25.95
N LEU A 14 -25.05 -17.98 25.03
CA LEU A 14 -23.66 -17.67 25.35
C LEU A 14 -23.63 -16.24 25.90
N GLN A 15 -23.35 -16.10 27.20
CA GLN A 15 -23.06 -14.81 27.80
C GLN A 15 -21.86 -14.21 27.07
N GLN A 16 -22.12 -13.26 26.17
CA GLN A 16 -21.10 -12.43 25.58
C GLN A 16 -20.53 -11.56 26.70
N SER A 17 -19.35 -11.94 27.21
CA SER A 17 -18.60 -11.11 28.14
C SER A 17 -18.33 -9.78 27.46
N THR A 18 -18.98 -8.72 27.93
CA THR A 18 -18.74 -7.36 27.44
C THR A 18 -17.27 -7.05 27.67
N PRO A 19 -16.46 -6.81 26.61
CA PRO A 19 -15.06 -6.48 26.81
C PRO A 19 -14.98 -5.22 27.69
N PRO A 20 -14.05 -5.17 28.67
CA PRO A 20 -13.91 -4.02 29.54
C PRO A 20 -13.72 -2.78 28.68
N LEU A 21 -14.53 -1.74 28.97
CA LEU A 21 -14.47 -0.46 28.28
C LEU A 21 -13.03 0.06 28.40
N ALA A 22 -12.25 -0.01 27.32
CA ALA A 22 -10.87 0.44 27.33
C ALA A 22 -10.84 1.90 27.78
N ALA A 23 -10.04 2.21 28.79
CA ALA A 23 -9.92 3.56 29.31
C ALA A 23 -9.63 4.55 28.16
N PRO A 24 -10.26 5.74 28.14
CA PRO A 24 -10.05 6.70 27.08
C PRO A 24 -8.56 7.00 26.95
N ILE A 25 -8.01 6.71 25.78
CA ILE A 25 -6.62 6.99 25.45
C ILE A 25 -6.43 8.49 25.60
N LYS A 26 -5.61 8.93 26.56
CA LYS A 26 -5.30 10.35 26.78
C LYS A 26 -4.84 10.95 25.46
N SER A 27 -5.61 11.87 24.90
CA SER A 27 -5.21 12.63 23.72
C SER A 27 -3.92 13.37 24.06
N ARG A 28 -2.92 13.26 23.18
CA ARG A 28 -1.68 14.04 23.29
C ARG A 28 -1.79 15.20 22.31
N ALA A 29 -1.43 16.39 22.78
CA ALA A 29 -1.17 17.50 21.88
C ALA A 29 0.22 17.32 21.29
N ILE A 30 0.35 17.48 19.98
CA ILE A 30 1.66 17.53 19.31
C ILE A 30 1.87 18.92 18.73
N GLU A 31 3.09 19.42 18.84
CA GLU A 31 3.48 20.64 18.13
C GLU A 31 3.70 20.30 16.67
N VAL A 32 3.11 21.11 15.80
CA VAL A 32 3.17 20.99 14.35
C VAL A 32 3.76 22.28 13.82
N ASP A 33 5.00 22.18 13.38
CA ASP A 33 5.85 23.22 12.82
C ASP A 33 5.44 23.64 11.39
N THR A 34 4.94 22.69 10.58
CA THR A 34 4.46 22.96 9.21
C THR A 34 3.14 22.24 8.91
N PRO A 35 2.28 22.77 8.02
CA PRO A 35 1.01 22.12 7.68
C PRO A 35 1.21 20.73 7.08
N TYR A 36 2.37 20.46 6.47
CA TYR A 36 2.72 19.16 5.90
C TYR A 36 2.95 18.08 6.95
N ASN A 37 3.39 18.47 8.15
CA ASN A 37 3.58 17.59 9.31
C ASN A 37 2.30 17.44 10.13
N CYS A 38 1.25 18.22 9.84
CA CYS A 38 0.00 18.14 10.58
C CYS A 38 -0.72 16.81 10.29
N PRO A 39 -1.13 16.04 11.32
CA PRO A 39 -1.99 14.87 11.14
C PRO A 39 -3.35 15.23 10.55
N ASN A 40 -3.82 16.48 10.75
CA ASN A 40 -4.99 16.97 10.04
C ASN A 40 -4.63 17.24 8.57
N ILE A 41 -5.14 16.38 7.70
CA ILE A 41 -4.95 16.44 6.24
C ILE A 41 -5.43 17.77 5.64
N ASN A 42 -6.46 18.36 6.24
CA ASN A 42 -7.03 19.63 5.84
C ASN A 42 -6.37 20.83 6.52
N CYS A 43 -5.27 20.62 7.25
CA CYS A 43 -4.51 21.70 7.85
C CYS A 43 -3.95 22.62 6.77
N LYS A 44 -4.35 23.89 6.85
CA LYS A 44 -3.83 25.00 6.03
C LYS A 44 -3.07 26.02 6.87
N THR A 45 -2.76 25.67 8.12
CA THR A 45 -2.06 26.56 9.05
C THR A 45 -0.56 26.53 8.76
N TYR A 46 -0.05 27.61 8.18
CA TYR A 46 1.37 27.76 7.79
C TYR A 46 2.29 28.21 8.92
N VAL A 47 1.78 28.31 10.14
CA VAL A 47 2.52 28.67 11.35
C VAL A 47 2.54 27.50 12.33
N PRO A 48 3.54 27.42 13.23
CA PRO A 48 3.54 26.45 14.30
C PRO A 48 2.22 26.44 15.08
N HIS A 49 1.61 25.28 15.26
CA HIS A 49 0.34 25.11 15.96
C HIS A 49 0.28 23.78 16.70
N MET A 50 -0.65 23.66 17.65
CA MET A 50 -0.88 22.40 18.35
C MET A 50 -1.98 21.60 17.65
N TYR A 51 -1.68 20.34 17.32
CA TYR A 51 -2.71 19.39 16.92
C TYR A 51 -3.19 18.64 18.15
N HIS A 52 -4.45 18.88 18.52
CA HIS A 52 -5.15 18.18 19.58
C HIS A 52 -5.81 16.92 19.03
N ASP A 53 -6.14 15.97 19.91
CA ASP A 53 -6.82 14.73 19.53
C ASP A 53 -6.01 13.81 18.61
N TYR A 54 -4.68 13.83 18.76
CA TYR A 54 -3.85 12.77 18.20
C TYR A 54 -4.22 11.43 18.85
N ARG A 55 -5.13 10.71 18.20
CA ARG A 55 -5.49 9.35 18.59
C ARG A 55 -4.28 8.48 18.29
N MET A 56 -3.64 7.98 19.34
CA MET A 56 -2.64 6.91 19.18
C MET A 56 -3.34 5.76 18.47
N ARG A 57 -2.84 5.45 17.28
CA ARG A 57 -3.37 4.34 16.50
C ARG A 57 -2.86 3.05 17.09
N ALA A 58 -3.71 2.03 17.06
CA ALA A 58 -3.32 0.69 17.47
C ALA A 58 -2.07 0.27 16.69
N PRO A 59 -1.13 -0.47 17.30
CA PRO A 59 0.05 -0.95 16.59
C PRO A 59 -0.35 -1.80 15.37
N PRO A 60 0.50 -1.85 14.33
CA PRO A 60 0.24 -2.67 13.15
C PRO A 60 0.05 -4.14 13.56
N PRO A 61 -1.03 -4.80 13.10
CA PRO A 61 -1.19 -6.24 13.32
C PRO A 61 -0.05 -7.03 12.66
N PRO A 62 0.31 -8.22 13.19
CA PRO A 62 1.30 -9.07 12.55
C PRO A 62 0.86 -9.47 11.14
N ASN A 63 1.81 -9.63 10.24
CA ASN A 63 1.61 -10.03 8.84
C ASN A 63 0.80 -9.05 7.96
N ILE A 64 0.49 -7.84 8.45
CA ILE A 64 -0.11 -6.79 7.62
C ILE A 64 1.00 -5.89 7.06
N PRO A 65 1.07 -5.70 5.73
CA PRO A 65 2.05 -4.79 5.13
C PRO A 65 1.92 -3.37 5.68
N ILE A 66 3.05 -2.80 6.10
CA ILE A 66 3.12 -1.40 6.56
C ILE A 66 3.47 -0.52 5.37
N VAL A 67 2.66 0.52 5.18
CA VAL A 67 2.83 1.52 4.12
C VAL A 67 3.05 2.88 4.78
N TYR A 68 4.19 3.49 4.51
CA TYR A 68 4.48 4.84 4.97
C TYR A 68 4.03 5.83 3.92
N LEU A 69 3.30 6.84 4.35
CA LEU A 69 2.71 7.87 3.52
C LEU A 69 3.32 9.23 3.85
N ARG A 70 3.58 10.02 2.82
CA ARG A 70 3.88 11.45 2.93
C ARG A 70 2.97 12.26 2.02
N ARG A 71 2.78 13.54 2.34
CA ARG A 71 2.12 14.46 1.42
C ARG A 71 3.02 14.72 0.22
N PHE A 72 2.41 14.87 -0.95
CA PHE A 72 3.14 15.40 -2.09
C PHE A 72 3.66 16.81 -1.81
N ASN A 73 4.81 17.10 -2.40
CA ASN A 73 5.21 18.48 -2.57
C ASN A 73 4.24 19.15 -3.54
N THR A 74 3.64 20.26 -3.12
CA THR A 74 2.64 21.02 -3.87
C THR A 74 3.16 21.54 -5.21
N THR A 75 4.47 21.71 -5.37
CA THR A 75 5.07 22.18 -6.63
C THR A 75 5.41 21.06 -7.60
N THR A 76 5.51 19.81 -7.14
CA THR A 76 5.96 18.67 -7.97
C THR A 76 4.94 17.55 -8.08
N SER A 77 3.77 17.69 -7.45
CA SER A 77 2.71 16.67 -7.51
C SER A 77 2.20 16.54 -8.94
N PRO A 78 2.28 15.34 -9.57
CA PRO A 78 1.62 15.10 -10.85
C PRO A 78 0.09 14.92 -10.71
N PHE A 79 -0.40 14.90 -9.46
CA PHE A 79 -1.79 14.70 -9.09
C PHE A 79 -2.43 16.02 -8.62
N PRO A 80 -3.57 16.44 -9.22
CA PRO A 80 -4.23 17.70 -8.89
C PRO A 80 -5.09 17.64 -7.61
N HIS A 81 -5.30 16.45 -7.05
CA HIS A 81 -6.19 16.24 -5.91
C HIS A 81 -5.51 16.56 -4.58
N LEU A 82 -6.22 17.28 -3.71
CA LEU A 82 -5.71 17.73 -2.40
C LEU A 82 -5.52 16.60 -1.38
N ASN A 83 -6.11 15.41 -1.60
CA ASN A 83 -6.03 14.26 -0.68
C ASN A 83 -5.30 13.05 -1.30
N CYS A 84 -4.28 13.32 -2.12
CA CYS A 84 -3.41 12.29 -2.69
C CYS A 84 -2.08 12.23 -1.90
N TRP A 85 -1.69 11.02 -1.52
CA TRP A 85 -0.50 10.74 -0.71
C TRP A 85 0.50 9.92 -1.48
N GLU A 86 1.77 10.24 -1.33
CA GLU A 86 2.86 9.45 -1.88
C GLU A 86 3.25 8.34 -0.90
N VAL A 87 3.28 7.10 -1.39
CA VAL A 87 3.89 5.98 -0.68
C VAL A 87 5.41 6.17 -0.68
N VAL A 88 6.02 6.25 0.51
CA VAL A 88 7.47 6.38 0.66
C VAL A 88 8.12 5.05 0.99
N GLY A 89 9.25 4.81 0.32
CA GLY A 89 9.96 3.54 0.38
C GLY A 89 9.30 2.47 -0.47
N THR A 90 9.96 1.31 -0.55
CA THR A 90 9.42 0.14 -1.23
C THR A 90 8.63 -0.70 -0.22
N PRO A 91 7.31 -0.90 -0.41
CA PRO A 91 6.56 -1.78 0.46
C PRO A 91 7.12 -3.21 0.36
N LEU A 92 7.11 -3.94 1.48
CA LEU A 92 7.63 -5.31 1.56
C LEU A 92 6.92 -6.29 0.62
N SER A 93 5.70 -5.94 0.21
CA SER A 93 4.87 -6.70 -0.70
C SER A 93 4.29 -5.75 -1.77
N THR A 94 4.14 -6.26 -2.99
CA THR A 94 3.43 -5.54 -4.05
C THR A 94 2.02 -5.19 -3.57
N LEU A 95 1.67 -3.90 -3.67
CA LEU A 95 0.33 -3.44 -3.34
C LEU A 95 -0.63 -3.88 -4.44
N GLN A 96 -1.69 -4.58 -4.06
CA GLN A 96 -2.72 -5.06 -4.98
C GLN A 96 -4.08 -4.52 -4.57
N ARG A 97 -5.02 -4.60 -5.50
CA ARG A 97 -6.42 -4.31 -5.21
C ARG A 97 -6.93 -5.25 -4.12
N GLU A 98 -7.79 -4.73 -3.26
CA GLU A 98 -8.41 -5.43 -2.12
C GLU A 98 -7.46 -5.85 -1.00
N HIS A 99 -6.16 -5.55 -1.11
CA HIS A 99 -5.21 -5.74 -0.01
C HIS A 99 -5.54 -4.84 1.18
N VAL A 100 -5.38 -5.40 2.38
CA VAL A 100 -5.42 -4.66 3.63
C VAL A 100 -4.00 -4.25 4.00
N VAL A 101 -3.80 -2.97 4.26
CA VAL A 101 -2.49 -2.42 4.66
C VAL A 101 -2.62 -1.58 5.92
N TYR A 102 -1.52 -1.44 6.65
CA TYR A 102 -1.43 -0.53 7.78
C TYR A 102 -0.66 0.72 7.37
N THR A 103 -1.27 1.90 7.53
CA THR A 103 -0.67 3.19 7.19
C THR A 103 -0.29 4.00 8.43
N ASN A 104 0.80 4.74 8.31
CA ASN A 104 1.26 5.69 9.32
C ASN A 104 0.35 6.92 9.47
N HIS A 105 -0.71 7.13 8.66
CA HIS A 105 -1.72 8.20 8.87
C HIS A 105 -3.15 7.75 9.18
N TYR A 106 -3.59 6.61 8.61
CA TYR A 106 -4.98 6.14 8.72
C TYR A 106 -5.12 4.82 9.48
N GLY A 107 -4.01 4.15 9.83
CA GLY A 107 -4.05 2.82 10.45
C GLY A 107 -4.43 1.77 9.41
N LEU A 108 -5.25 0.79 9.80
CA LEU A 108 -5.66 -0.30 8.90
C LEU A 108 -6.67 0.21 7.86
N VAL A 109 -6.35 0.07 6.58
CA VAL A 109 -7.20 0.45 5.45
C VAL A 109 -7.24 -0.64 4.40
N GLN A 110 -8.35 -0.75 3.68
CA GLN A 110 -8.46 -1.61 2.51
C GLN A 110 -8.16 -0.82 1.24
N LEU A 111 -7.30 -1.35 0.38
CA LEU A 111 -6.97 -0.75 -0.90
C LEU A 111 -8.03 -1.10 -1.94
N ARG A 112 -8.65 -0.10 -2.54
CA ARG A 112 -9.46 -0.27 -3.74
C ARG A 112 -8.68 0.31 -4.92
N GLY A 113 -8.31 -0.55 -5.87
CA GLY A 113 -7.72 -0.10 -7.12
C GLY A 113 -8.72 0.76 -7.89
N ARG A 114 -8.30 1.92 -8.39
CA ARG A 114 -9.16 2.73 -9.26
C ARG A 114 -9.23 2.03 -10.62
N ALA A 115 -10.44 1.82 -11.14
CA ALA A 115 -10.68 1.09 -12.40
C ALA A 115 -10.02 1.75 -13.62
N VAL A 116 -9.59 3.00 -13.49
CA VAL A 116 -8.67 3.65 -14.40
C VAL A 116 -7.29 3.49 -13.77
N GLU A 117 -6.55 2.47 -14.19
CA GLU A 117 -5.09 2.49 -14.13
C GLU A 117 -4.64 3.69 -14.99
N GLN A 118 -4.82 4.91 -14.48
CA GLN A 118 -3.98 6.02 -14.89
C GLN A 118 -2.61 5.71 -14.32
N GLU A 119 -1.93 4.76 -14.95
CA GLU A 119 -0.47 4.74 -15.01
C GLU A 119 -0.06 6.01 -15.73
N LYS A 120 -0.15 7.11 -15.01
CA LYS A 120 0.41 8.38 -15.44
C LYS A 120 1.86 8.32 -15.03
N ASP A 121 2.76 8.24 -16.00
CA ASP A 121 4.21 8.35 -15.79
C ASP A 121 4.79 7.33 -14.79
N GLY A 122 4.28 6.09 -14.81
CA GLY A 122 4.77 5.00 -13.94
C GLY A 122 4.29 5.12 -12.49
N TRP A 123 3.07 5.60 -12.26
CA TRP A 123 2.45 5.64 -10.94
C TRP A 123 1.16 4.82 -10.90
N LYS A 124 0.93 4.07 -9.83
CA LYS A 124 -0.33 3.35 -9.57
C LYS A 124 -1.08 3.99 -8.42
N MET A 125 -2.38 4.21 -8.59
CA MET A 125 -3.25 4.86 -7.61
C MET A 125 -4.21 3.86 -6.95
N PHE A 126 -4.35 4.00 -5.63
CA PHE A 126 -5.29 3.24 -4.81
C PHE A 126 -6.11 4.18 -3.95
N GLN A 127 -7.40 3.89 -3.81
CA GLN A 127 -8.24 4.49 -2.78
C GLN A 127 -8.07 3.68 -1.49
N CYS A 128 -7.90 4.35 -0.37
CA CYS A 128 -7.88 3.74 0.95
C CYS A 128 -9.28 3.85 1.56
N LEU A 129 -9.87 2.70 1.86
CA LEU A 129 -11.16 2.57 2.51
C LEU A 129 -10.96 2.25 4.00
N ASP A 130 -11.73 2.88 4.87
CA ASP A 130 -11.81 2.51 6.28
C ASP A 130 -12.75 1.32 6.51
N LYS A 131 -13.15 1.08 7.76
CA LYS A 131 -14.01 -0.05 8.14
C LYS A 131 -15.46 0.14 7.70
N GLU A 132 -15.84 1.38 7.45
CA GLU A 132 -17.14 1.84 7.01
C GLU A 132 -17.21 1.92 5.47
N GLU A 133 -16.17 1.47 4.78
CA GLU A 133 -15.96 1.57 3.33
C GLU A 133 -15.93 3.02 2.79
N GLU A 134 -15.65 4.01 3.66
CA GLU A 134 -15.49 5.40 3.25
C GLU A 134 -14.07 5.67 2.75
N VAL A 135 -13.95 6.49 1.70
CA VAL A 135 -12.65 6.87 1.14
C VAL A 135 -11.99 7.89 2.08
N VAL A 136 -10.98 7.46 2.82
CA VAL A 136 -10.23 8.33 3.75
C VAL A 136 -9.01 8.97 3.09
N ALA A 137 -8.45 8.34 2.05
CA ALA A 137 -7.29 8.82 1.32
C ALA A 137 -7.21 8.25 -0.10
N GLU A 138 -6.50 8.94 -0.97
CA GLU A 138 -5.92 8.34 -2.17
C GLU A 138 -4.41 8.21 -1.97
N ILE A 139 -3.85 7.05 -2.26
CA ILE A 139 -2.40 6.81 -2.20
C ILE A 139 -1.90 6.46 -3.58
N VAL A 140 -0.68 6.86 -3.88
CA VAL A 140 -0.01 6.50 -5.13
C VAL A 140 1.35 5.91 -4.84
N VAL A 141 1.69 4.88 -5.61
CA VAL A 141 2.96 4.17 -5.54
C VAL A 141 3.64 4.28 -6.89
N ARG A 142 4.96 4.50 -6.88
CA ARG A 142 5.74 4.52 -8.11
C ARG A 142 5.93 3.08 -8.59
N CYS A 143 5.40 2.75 -9.77
CA CYS A 143 5.73 1.51 -10.46
C CYS A 143 7.20 1.60 -10.82
N ASN A 144 8.03 0.76 -10.21
CA ASN A 144 9.43 0.71 -10.57
C ASN A 144 9.54 -0.09 -11.88
N PRO A 145 9.83 0.53 -13.04
CA PRO A 145 9.80 -0.16 -14.33
C PRO A 145 10.85 -1.28 -14.42
N SER A 146 11.82 -1.30 -13.50
CA SER A 146 12.91 -2.28 -13.45
C SER A 146 12.65 -3.48 -12.53
N ALA A 147 11.59 -3.46 -11.72
CA ALA A 147 11.29 -4.55 -10.78
C ALA A 147 10.44 -5.67 -11.40
N GLU A 148 9.91 -5.47 -12.61
CA GLU A 148 9.07 -6.45 -13.30
C GLU A 148 9.84 -7.45 -14.17
N ILE A 149 11.18 -7.36 -14.19
CA ILE A 149 12.04 -8.29 -14.92
C ILE A 149 12.80 -9.13 -13.89
N LEU A 150 12.43 -10.41 -13.81
CA LEU A 150 13.04 -11.56 -13.09
C LEU A 150 12.07 -12.24 -12.10
N VAL A 151 10.91 -12.64 -12.58
CA VAL A 151 10.38 -13.95 -12.17
C VAL A 151 10.78 -14.93 -13.28
N GLU A 152 12.04 -15.35 -13.26
CA GLU A 152 12.38 -16.61 -13.93
C GLU A 152 11.69 -17.70 -13.13
N ASP A 153 10.60 -18.22 -13.68
CA ASP A 153 9.91 -19.40 -13.18
C ASP A 153 10.93 -20.56 -13.10
N PRO A 154 11.38 -20.96 -11.90
CA PRO A 154 12.35 -22.05 -11.76
C PRO A 154 11.73 -23.41 -12.14
N THR A 155 10.42 -23.46 -12.39
CA THR A 155 9.70 -24.69 -12.72
C THR A 155 9.87 -25.10 -14.18
N ARG A 156 10.43 -24.24 -15.04
CA ARG A 156 10.62 -24.55 -16.47
C ARG A 156 11.96 -25.21 -16.84
N ALA A 157 12.84 -25.48 -15.88
CA ALA A 157 14.15 -26.10 -16.14
C ALA A 157 14.20 -27.63 -15.99
N ALA A 158 13.07 -28.33 -15.81
CA ALA A 158 13.06 -29.78 -15.57
C ALA A 158 12.63 -30.65 -16.78
N THR A 159 12.39 -30.07 -17.95
CA THR A 159 12.13 -30.83 -19.17
C THR A 159 12.83 -30.16 -20.34
N ASP A 160 14.10 -30.51 -20.54
CA ASP A 160 14.64 -30.83 -21.87
C ASP A 160 16.09 -31.30 -21.68
N GLY A 161 16.23 -32.61 -21.51
CA GLY A 161 17.48 -33.27 -21.82
C GLY A 161 17.68 -33.21 -23.32
N ASN A 162 18.51 -32.30 -23.80
CA ASN A 162 19.07 -32.44 -25.14
C ASN A 162 20.49 -31.90 -25.23
N THR A 163 21.41 -32.85 -25.36
CA THR A 163 22.82 -32.73 -25.67
C THR A 163 23.00 -31.95 -26.98
N GLY A 164 23.28 -30.66 -26.91
CA GLY A 164 23.38 -29.78 -28.07
C GLY A 164 24.64 -28.93 -28.06
N ARG A 165 25.74 -29.52 -28.53
CA ARG A 165 27.04 -28.89 -28.81
C ARG A 165 26.85 -27.72 -29.79
N PHE A 166 27.05 -26.47 -29.36
CA PHE A 166 27.10 -25.32 -30.27
C PHE A 166 28.38 -24.50 -30.12
N ASN A 167 28.98 -24.29 -31.30
CA ASN A 167 30.26 -23.66 -31.58
C ASN A 167 30.32 -22.20 -31.12
N ALA A 168 31.45 -21.83 -30.51
CA ALA A 168 31.87 -20.44 -30.35
C ALA A 168 32.17 -19.85 -31.74
N LYS A 169 31.33 -18.92 -32.20
CA LYS A 169 31.59 -18.11 -33.39
C LYS A 169 32.29 -16.82 -32.93
N ALA A 170 33.57 -16.68 -33.29
CA ALA A 170 34.40 -15.54 -32.96
C ALA A 170 33.78 -14.22 -33.46
N HIS A 171 33.71 -13.23 -32.58
CA HIS A 171 33.38 -11.85 -32.92
C HIS A 171 34.53 -11.24 -33.74
N GLN A 172 34.22 -10.75 -34.94
CA GLN A 172 35.11 -9.85 -35.67
C GLN A 172 35.00 -8.42 -35.07
N PRO A 173 36.12 -7.71 -34.89
CA PRO A 173 36.10 -6.32 -34.45
C PRO A 173 35.62 -5.39 -35.57
N LEU A 174 34.80 -4.41 -35.19
CA LEU A 174 34.29 -3.36 -36.08
C LEU A 174 35.43 -2.41 -36.52
N PRO A 175 35.40 -1.90 -37.76
CA PRO A 175 36.39 -0.92 -38.25
C PRO A 175 36.15 0.48 -37.64
N PRO A 176 37.22 1.29 -37.51
CA PRO A 176 37.13 2.63 -36.93
C PRO A 176 36.40 3.63 -37.85
N HIS A 177 35.55 4.44 -37.24
CA HIS A 177 34.85 5.56 -37.87
C HIS A 177 35.84 6.69 -38.24
N ILE A 178 35.92 7.04 -39.52
CA ILE A 178 36.61 8.24 -39.99
C ILE A 178 35.60 9.39 -39.93
N SER A 179 35.87 10.38 -39.06
CA SER A 179 35.08 11.61 -38.96
C SER A 179 35.69 12.65 -39.89
N ASN A 180 35.02 12.96 -41.00
CA ASN A 180 35.34 14.11 -41.83
C ASN A 180 34.38 15.25 -41.44
N THR A 181 34.93 16.29 -40.83
CA THR A 181 34.23 17.53 -40.54
C THR A 181 34.77 18.61 -41.47
N PRO A 182 33.95 19.27 -42.31
CA PRO A 182 34.29 20.55 -42.90
C PRO A 182 34.14 21.70 -41.91
#